data_AF-A0A661BPB8-F1
#
_entry.id   AF-A0A661BPB8-F1
#
_cell.length_a   1.000
_cell.length_b   1.000
_cell.length_c   1.000
_cell.angle_alpha   90.00
_cell.angle_beta   90.00
_cell.angle_gamma   90.00
#
_symmetry.space_group_name_H-M   'P 1'
#
loop_
_entity.id
_entity.type
_entity.pdbx_description
1 polymer ?
#
loop_
_entity_poly.entity_id
_entity_poly.type
_entity_poly.pdbx_seq_one_letter_code
_entity_poly.pdbx_strand_id
1 'polypeptide(L)' 'MQIVKASIGLARALDMETVAEGVENGDELARLAELKCDYAQGYCFTKPLPLAKLIEYLKQQ' A
#
# COMPACT_ATOMS: atom_id res chain seq x y z
N MET A 1 -7.85 -6.29 -12.01
CA MET A 1 -7.60 -6.70 -10.62
C MET A 1 -7.39 -8.22 -10.41
N GLN A 2 -7.56 -9.09 -11.42
CA GLN A 2 -7.43 -10.54 -11.21
C GLN A 2 -6.01 -11.00 -10.82
N ILE A 3 -4.97 -10.43 -11.46
CA ILE A 3 -3.57 -10.76 -11.15
C ILE A 3 -3.20 -10.35 -9.72
N VAL A 4 -3.62 -9.15 -9.29
CA VAL A 4 -3.40 -8.65 -7.92
C VAL A 4 -4.09 -9.56 -6.91
N LYS A 5 -5.36 -9.92 -7.13
CA LYS A 5 -6.09 -10.86 -6.28
C LYS A 5 -5.39 -12.22 -6.18
N ALA A 6 -4.91 -12.77 -7.30
CA ALA A 6 -4.17 -14.03 -7.32
C ALA A 6 -2.85 -13.92 -6.55
N SER A 7 -2.13 -12.81 -6.69
CA SER A 7 -0.86 -12.56 -5.99
C SER A 7 -1.06 -12.46 -4.48
N ILE A 8 -2.08 -11.72 -4.03
CA ILE A 8 -2.46 -11.63 -2.61
C ILE A 8 -2.89 -13.01 -2.08
N GLY A 9 -3.66 -13.76 -2.87
CA GLY A 9 -4.07 -15.13 -2.50
C GLY A 9 -2.86 -16.07 -2.31
N LEU A 10 -1.86 -15.97 -3.19
CA LEU A 10 -0.62 -16.73 -3.08
C LEU A 10 0.19 -16.34 -1.84
N ALA A 11 0.39 -15.04 -1.61
CA ALA A 11 1.11 -14.55 -0.42
C ALA A 11 0.46 -15.05 0.88
N ARG A 12 -0.88 -14.96 0.97
CA ARG A 12 -1.64 -15.50 2.12
C ARG A 12 -1.47 -17.01 2.31
N ALA A 13 -1.43 -17.78 1.22
CA ALA A 13 -1.22 -19.23 1.30
C ALA A 13 0.20 -19.60 1.77
N LEU A 14 1.15 -18.68 1.62
CA LEU A 14 2.54 -18.82 2.04
C LEU A 14 2.83 -18.13 3.38
N ASP A 15 1.82 -17.61 4.07
CA ASP A 15 1.97 -16.83 5.30
C ASP A 15 2.90 -15.60 5.15
N MET A 16 2.79 -14.94 3.99
CA MET A 16 3.56 -13.74 3.65
C MET A 16 2.68 -12.50 3.64
N GLU A 17 3.26 -11.38 4.07
CA GLU A 17 2.66 -10.05 3.95
C GLU A 17 2.83 -9.48 2.53
N THR A 18 1.95 -8.56 2.15
CA THR A 18 1.91 -7.91 0.84
C THR A 18 2.07 -6.41 0.94
N VAL A 19 2.86 -5.84 0.02
CA VAL A 19 2.97 -4.39 -0.19
C VAL A 19 2.53 -4.07 -1.62
N ALA A 20 1.48 -3.27 -1.77
CA ALA A 20 1.12 -2.71 -3.07
C ALA A 20 1.89 -1.39 -3.30
N GLU A 21 2.83 -1.40 -4.25
CA GLU A 21 3.59 -0.21 -4.62
C GLU A 21 2.94 0.55 -5.79
N GLY A 22 3.05 1.88 -5.77
CA GLY A 22 2.53 2.76 -6.82
C GLY A 22 1.05 3.12 -6.67
N VAL A 23 0.50 3.11 -5.46
CA VAL A 23 -0.89 3.52 -5.20
C VAL A 23 -1.01 5.05 -5.29
N GLU A 24 -1.71 5.57 -6.29
CA GLU A 24 -1.75 7.01 -6.60
C GLU A 24 -2.99 7.71 -6.04
N ASN A 25 -4.09 6.98 -5.82
CA ASN A 25 -5.36 7.57 -5.43
C ASN A 25 -6.19 6.67 -4.47
N GLY A 26 -7.23 7.27 -3.87
CA GLY A 26 -8.08 6.62 -2.89
C GLY A 26 -8.90 5.44 -3.43
N ASP A 27 -9.26 5.44 -4.71
CA ASP A 27 -10.03 4.35 -5.32
C ASP A 27 -9.17 3.08 -5.48
N GLU A 28 -7.89 3.24 -5.80
CA GLU A 28 -6.92 2.13 -5.82
C GLU A 28 -6.70 1.58 -4.41
N LEU A 29 -6.50 2.46 -3.43
CA LEU A 29 -6.33 2.07 -2.03
C LEU A 29 -7.55 1.29 -1.50
N ALA A 30 -8.77 1.77 -1.80
CA ALA A 30 -10.01 1.11 -1.40
C ALA A 30 -10.11 -0.31 -1.99
N ARG A 31 -9.81 -0.49 -3.28
CA ARG A 31 -9.82 -1.82 -3.92
C ARG A 31 -8.76 -2.74 -3.33
N LEU A 32 -7.57 -2.25 -3.01
CA LEU A 32 -6.52 -3.03 -2.38
C LEU A 32 -6.92 -3.47 -0.96
N ALA A 33 -7.58 -2.59 -0.20
CA ALA A 33 -8.12 -2.91 1.11
C ALA A 33 -9.24 -3.98 1.04
N GLU A 34 -10.15 -3.90 0.07
CA GLU A 34 -11.18 -4.93 -0.18
C GLU A 34 -10.56 -6.32 -0.45
N LEU A 35 -9.41 -6.35 -1.15
CA LEU A 35 -8.67 -7.57 -1.43
C LEU A 35 -7.82 -8.05 -0.25
N LYS A 36 -7.77 -7.28 0.84
CA LYS A 36 -6.95 -7.55 2.03
C LYS A 36 -5.45 -7.58 1.72
N CYS A 37 -4.97 -6.61 0.94
CA CYS A 37 -3.54 -6.29 0.87
C CYS A 37 -3.12 -5.63 2.20
N ASP A 38 -1.94 -5.99 2.72
CA ASP A 38 -1.54 -5.63 4.10
C ASP A 38 -1.01 -4.20 4.17
N TYR A 39 -0.18 -3.80 3.21
CA TYR A 39 0.43 -2.48 3.14
C TYR A 39 0.30 -1.86 1.76
N ALA A 40 0.36 -0.54 1.70
CA ALA A 40 0.36 0.22 0.46
C ALA A 40 1.41 1.34 0.52
N GLN A 41 2.06 1.56 -0.62
CA GLN A 41 3.00 2.66 -0.82
C GLN A 41 2.65 3.38 -2.12
N GLY A 42 2.60 4.71 -2.07
CA GLY A 42 2.46 5.53 -3.26
C GLY A 42 1.99 6.94 -2.96
N TYR A 43 1.76 7.70 -4.03
CA TYR A 43 1.41 9.12 -3.97
C TYR A 43 0.03 9.39 -3.36
N CYS A 44 -0.81 8.36 -3.22
CA CYS A 44 -2.03 8.43 -2.41
C CYS A 44 -1.75 8.87 -0.97
N PHE A 45 -0.55 8.59 -0.45
CA PHE A 45 -0.12 9.03 0.88
C PHE A 45 0.80 10.25 0.78
N THR A 46 2.00 10.06 0.21
CA THR A 46 3.01 11.10 0.00
C THR A 46 3.92 10.72 -1.17
N LYS A 47 4.57 11.71 -1.78
CA LYS A 47 5.79 11.47 -2.57
C LYS A 47 6.96 11.15 -1.63
N PRO A 48 8.03 10.47 -2.10
CA PRO A 48 9.24 10.27 -1.29
C PRO A 48 9.71 11.56 -0.61
N LEU A 49 9.92 11.49 0.70
CA LEU A 49 10.26 12.64 1.53
C LEU A 49 11.72 12.56 1.99
N PRO A 50 12.47 13.67 1.99
CA PRO A 50 13.70 13.79 2.77
C PRO A 50 13.42 13.59 4.26
N LEU A 51 14.43 13.16 5.03
CA LEU A 51 14.28 12.83 6.46
C LEU A 51 13.58 13.92 7.28
N ALA A 52 13.95 15.20 7.10
CA ALA A 52 13.33 16.30 7.85
C ALA A 52 11.81 16.39 7.58
N LYS A 53 11.38 16.18 6.34
CA LYS A 53 9.97 16.18 5.94
C LYS A 53 9.23 14.92 6.38
N LEU A 54 9.91 13.78 6.40
CA LEU A 54 9.35 12.55 6.97
C LEU A 54 9.04 12.72 8.47
N ILE A 55 9.94 13.32 9.24
CA ILE A 55 9.71 13.57 10.68
C ILE A 55 8.51 14.49 10.90
N GLU A 56 8.33 15.53 10.07
CA GLU A 56 7.13 16.39 10.11
C GLU A 56 5.86 15.60 9.79
N TYR A 57 5.90 14.79 8.73
CA TYR A 57 4.77 13.98 8.29
C TYR A 57 4.31 12.96 9.35
N LEU A 58 5.25 12.24 9.97
CA LEU A 58 4.95 11.23 11.00
C LEU A 58 4.33 11.82 12.28
N LYS A 59 4.51 13.12 12.55
CA LYS A 59 3.88 13.80 13.70
C LYS A 59 2.42 14.20 13.45
N GLN A 60 1.97 14.18 12.21
CA GLN A 60 0.62 14.60 11.80
C GLN A 60 -0.36 13.42 11.67
N GLN A 61 0.15 12.19 11.77
CA GLN A 61 -0.61 10.94 11.82
C GLN A 61 -0.98 10.63 13.27
#